data_AF-A0A537RXB6-F1
#
_entry.id   AF-A0A537RXB6-F1
#
_cell.length_a   1.000
_cell.length_b   1.000
_cell.length_c   1.000
_cell.angle_alpha   90.00
_cell.angle_beta   90.00
_cell.angle_gamma   90.00
#
_symmetry.space_group_name_H-M   'P 1'
#
loop_
_entity.id
_entity.type
_entity.pdbx_description
1 polymer ?
#
loop_
_entity_poly.entity_id
_entity_poly.type
_entity_poly.pdbx_seq_one_letter_code
_entity_poly.pdbx_strand_id
1 'polypeptide(L)' 'VRNGEAAAEAEAAGLLVVMNRCPKIEYGRLSGEIGWAGVNAGGISSKRPLLSGRGVQNHVIAGKR' A
#
# COMPACT_ATOMS: atom_id res chain seq x y z
N VAL A 1 0.13 -14.74 10.48
CA VAL A 1 1.36 -15.37 11.02
C VAL A 1 2.26 -14.27 11.55
N ARG A 2 2.77 -14.39 12.78
CA ARG A 2 3.71 -13.45 13.41
C ARG A 2 4.93 -14.25 13.89
N ASN A 3 6.14 -13.79 13.57
CA ASN A 3 7.39 -14.40 14.03
C ASN A 3 8.29 -13.29 14.61
N GLY A 4 8.52 -13.34 15.92
CA GLY A 4 9.31 -12.32 16.62
C GLY A 4 10.82 -12.50 16.47
N GLU A 5 11.30 -13.73 16.37
CA GLU A 5 12.73 -14.03 16.24
C GLU A 5 13.27 -13.54 14.89
N ALA A 6 12.57 -13.90 13.80
CA ALA A 6 12.92 -13.42 12.46
C ALA A 6 12.82 -11.89 12.32
N ALA A 7 11.89 -11.26 13.06
CA ALA A 7 11.77 -9.81 13.08
C ALA A 7 13.00 -9.17 13.74
N ALA A 8 13.44 -9.68 14.89
CA ALA A 8 14.61 -9.16 15.60
C ALA A 8 15.90 -9.33 14.79
N GLU A 9 16.08 -10.47 14.10
CA GLU A 9 17.22 -10.71 13.20
C GLU A 9 17.28 -9.67 12.06
N ALA A 10 16.15 -9.45 11.39
CA ALA A 10 16.06 -8.49 10.29
C ALA A 10 16.27 -7.03 10.79
N GLU A 11 15.71 -6.68 11.94
CA GLU A 11 15.92 -5.35 12.55
C GLU A 11 17.37 -5.12 12.97
N ALA A 12 18.06 -6.13 13.50
CA ALA A 12 19.50 -6.05 13.82
C ALA A 12 20.36 -5.85 12.57
N ALA A 13 19.90 -6.34 11.41
CA ALA A 13 20.50 -6.06 10.11
C ALA A 13 20.12 -4.68 9.53
N GLY A 14 19.38 -3.85 10.26
CA GLY A 14 18.95 -2.51 9.85
C GLY A 14 17.74 -2.48 8.92
N LEU A 15 16.99 -3.59 8.79
CA LEU A 15 15.79 -3.65 7.95
C LEU A 15 14.55 -3.22 8.74
N LEU A 16 13.60 -2.58 8.04
CA LEU A 16 12.28 -2.31 8.59
C LEU A 16 11.39 -3.54 8.46
N VAL A 17 10.93 -4.08 9.60
CA VAL A 17 10.03 -5.23 9.61
C VAL A 17 8.58 -4.78 9.76
N VAL A 18 7.74 -5.17 8.79
CA VAL A 18 6.29 -4.94 8.83
C VAL A 18 5.58 -6.28 9.03
N MET A 19 4.99 -6.46 10.22
CA MET A 19 4.17 -7.64 10.54
C MET A 19 2.69 -7.30 10.58
N ASN A 20 1.85 -8.33 10.44
CA ASN A 20 0.38 -8.21 10.51
C ASN A 20 -0.23 -7.26 9.46
N ARG A 21 0.48 -7.03 8.36
CA ARG A 21 -0.04 -6.35 7.17
C ARG A 21 0.09 -7.31 5.99
N CYS A 22 -0.95 -7.40 5.17
CA CYS A 22 -0.88 -8.21 3.97
C CYS A 22 -0.24 -7.38 2.85
N PRO A 23 0.88 -7.85 2.24
CA PRO A 23 1.55 -7.10 1.18
C PRO A 23 0.60 -6.71 0.03
N LYS A 24 -0.37 -7.57 -0.28
CA LYS A 24 -1.37 -7.32 -1.34
C LYS A 24 -2.31 -6.14 -1.00
N ILE A 25 -2.72 -6.04 0.26
CA ILE A 25 -3.64 -4.98 0.70
C ILE A 25 -2.89 -3.66 0.74
N GLU A 26 -1.64 -3.65 1.23
CA GLU A 26 -0.82 -2.44 1.26
C GLU A 26 -0.44 -1.96 -0.13
N TYR A 27 -0.12 -2.90 -1.03
CA TYR A 27 0.10 -2.56 -2.44
C TYR A 27 -1.14 -1.96 -3.08
N GLY A 28 -2.31 -2.58 -2.90
CA GLY A 28 -3.57 -2.06 -3.44
C GLY A 28 -3.98 -0.68 -2.87
N ARG A 29 -3.58 -0.38 -1.62
CA ARG A 29 -3.72 0.96 -1.05
C ARG A 29 -2.76 1.95 -1.69
N LEU A 30 -1.51 1.56 -1.91
CA LEU A 30 -0.48 2.39 -2.54
C LEU A 30 -0.83 2.73 -3.99
N SER A 31 -1.35 1.76 -4.75
CA SER A 31 -1.82 1.94 -6.13
C SER A 31 -3.16 2.67 -6.21
N GLY A 32 -3.92 2.76 -5.11
CA GLY A 32 -5.25 3.35 -5.07
C GLY A 32 -6.35 2.50 -5.72
N GLU A 33 -6.02 1.34 -6.27
CA GLU A 33 -6.99 0.45 -6.95
C GLU A 33 -7.95 -0.25 -5.98
N ILE A 34 -7.50 -0.50 -4.74
CA ILE A 34 -8.24 -1.36 -3.82
C ILE A 34 -9.58 -0.76 -3.37
N GLY A 35 -9.68 0.57 -3.39
CA GLY A 35 -10.93 1.29 -3.11
C GLY A 35 -12.01 1.01 -4.16
N TRP A 36 -11.64 0.74 -5.41
CA TRP A 36 -12.57 0.38 -6.48
C TRP A 36 -13.14 -1.02 -6.29
N ALA A 37 -12.36 -1.93 -5.71
CA ALA A 37 -12.82 -3.26 -5.31
C ALA A 37 -13.71 -3.24 -4.05
N GLY A 38 -14.05 -2.06 -3.53
CA GLY A 38 -14.89 -1.90 -2.33
C GLY A 38 -14.15 -2.19 -1.01
N VAL A 39 -12.82 -2.31 -1.04
CA VAL A 39 -12.01 -2.55 0.16
C VAL A 39 -11.58 -1.22 0.77
N ASN A 40 -11.45 -1.18 2.10
CA ASN A 40 -11.02 0.01 2.83
C ASN A 40 -9.58 0.44 2.42
N ALA A 41 -9.51 1.52 1.64
CA ALA A 41 -8.29 2.15 1.17
C ALA A 41 -7.55 2.95 2.25
N GLY A 42 -8.18 3.23 3.40
CA GLY A 42 -7.59 4.00 4.50
C GLY A 42 -7.58 5.52 4.30
N GLY A 43 -8.16 6.01 3.21
CA GLY A 43 -8.28 7.44 2.91
C GLY A 43 -9.60 7.75 2.20
N ILE A 44 -10.19 8.91 2.52
CA ILE A 44 -11.43 9.40 1.91
C ILE A 44 -11.09 10.67 1.14
N SER A 45 -11.54 10.76 -0.12
CA SER A 45 -11.38 11.96 -0.95
C SER A 45 -12.64 12.20 -1.77
N SER A 46 -13.01 13.47 -1.93
CA SER A 46 -14.07 13.90 -2.87
C SER A 46 -13.56 14.10 -4.30
N LYS A 47 -12.25 14.00 -4.52
CA LYS A 47 -11.62 14.16 -5.83
C LYS A 47 -11.69 12.87 -6.62
N ARG A 48 -12.05 12.95 -7.91
CA ARG A 48 -12.07 11.79 -8.82
C ARG A 48 -10.64 11.27 -9.07
N PRO A 49 -10.35 9.98 -8.78
CA PRO A 49 -9.06 9.38 -9.12
C PRO A 49 -8.86 9.33 -10.63
N LEU A 50 -7.62 9.55 -11.08
CA LEU A 50 -7.20 9.44 -12.47
C LEU A 50 -6.21 8.28 -12.62
N LEU A 51 -6.21 7.61 -13.77
CA LEU A 51 -5.16 6.65 -14.08
C LEU A 51 -3.83 7.39 -14.29
N SER A 52 -2.80 6.95 -13.58
CA SER A 52 -1.43 7.48 -13.71
C SER A 52 -0.89 7.20 -15.11
N GLY A 53 -0.15 8.15 -15.68
CA GLY A 53 0.58 7.95 -16.94
C GLY A 53 1.79 7.01 -16.81
N ARG A 54 2.08 6.52 -15.60
CA ARG A 54 3.17 5.57 -15.29
C ARG A 54 2.72 4.49 -14.31
N GLY A 55 3.25 3.29 -14.49
CA GLY A 55 2.91 2.11 -13.70
C GLY A 55 1.71 1.34 -14.26
N VAL A 56 1.41 0.19 -13.68
CA VAL A 56 0.26 -0.65 -14.04
C VAL A 56 -0.86 -0.39 -13.05
N GLN A 57 -2.07 -0.08 -13.55
CA GLN A 57 -3.29 0.08 -12.74
C GLN A 57 -3.14 1.00 -11.52
N ASN A 58 -2.36 2.08 -11.66
CA ASN A 58 -2.08 3.02 -10.58
C ASN A 58 -2.98 4.26 -10.67
N HIS A 59 -3.79 4.51 -9.64
CA HIS A 59 -4.74 5.60 -9.56
C HIS A 59 -4.22 6.71 -8.63
N VAL A 60 -4.27 7.95 -9.11
CA VAL A 60 -3.78 9.13 -8.39
C VAL A 60 -4.88 10.16 -8.20
N ILE A 61 -4.93 10.77 -7.01
CA ILE A 61 -5.86 11.85 -6.70
C ILE A 61 -5.17 13.17 -7.05
N ALA A 62 -5.47 13.66 -8.25
CA ALA A 62 -4.85 14.82 -8.92
C ALA A 62 -3.37 14.62 -9.30
N GLY A 63 -3.00 15.14 -10.47
CA GLY A 63 -1.69 14.96 -11.11
C GLY A 63 -0.53 15.23 -10.16
N LYS A 64 0.05 14.17 -9.61
CA LYS A 64 1.40 14.23 -9.09
C LYS A 64 2.30 14.48 -10.29
N ARG A 65 3.01 15.61 -10.25
CA ARG A 65 4.06 16.01 -11.19
C ARG A 65 5.04 14.86 -11.44
#